data_AF-A0A5A7NEW0-F1
#
_entry.id   AF-A0A5A7NEW0-F1
#
_cell.length_a   1.000
_cell.length_b   1.000
_cell.length_c   1.000
_cell.angle_alpha   90.00
_cell.angle_beta   90.00
_cell.angle_gamma   90.00
#
_symmetry.space_group_name_H-M   'P 1'
#
loop_
_entity.id
_entity.type
_entity.pdbx_description
1 polymer ?
#
loop_
_entity_poly.entity_id
_entity_poly.type
_entity_poly.pdbx_seq_one_letter_code
_entity_poly.pdbx_strand_id
1 'polypeptide(L)'
;MRSQHAAKAAPSQAIAKDNRRKMIVREITVDDLELPLETTITAYNRNKRGDFKLQIAEGWIFARSDGPTPPNTDLTGASVVLEKNFLGNWRMTIPDMKKPLWIKPDERE
;
A
#
# COMPACT_ATOMS: atom_id res chain seq x y z
N MET A 1 69.09 -9.04 -23.73
CA MET A 1 69.18 -7.76 -22.99
C MET A 1 67.81 -7.43 -22.42
N ARG A 2 67.82 -7.06 -21.13
CA ARG A 2 66.79 -6.40 -20.29
C ARG A 2 65.37 -6.22 -20.83
N SER A 3 64.40 -6.71 -20.06
CA SER A 3 63.41 -5.84 -19.40
C SER A 3 62.86 -6.52 -18.15
N GLN A 4 63.26 -6.03 -16.98
CA GLN A 4 62.53 -6.18 -15.73
C GLN A 4 61.48 -5.06 -15.68
N HIS A 5 60.29 -5.31 -15.13
CA HIS A 5 59.73 -4.50 -14.04
C HIS A 5 58.44 -5.14 -13.54
N ALA A 6 58.53 -5.68 -12.33
CA ALA A 6 57.39 -5.79 -11.44
C ALA A 6 57.12 -4.40 -10.82
N ALA A 7 55.88 -3.95 -10.83
CA ALA A 7 55.40 -2.90 -9.94
C ALA A 7 53.97 -3.21 -9.49
N LYS A 8 53.85 -3.25 -8.16
CA LYS A 8 52.70 -3.60 -7.35
C LYS A 8 51.90 -2.32 -7.11
N ALA A 9 50.61 -2.29 -7.48
CA ALA A 9 49.66 -1.30 -6.98
C ALA A 9 48.22 -1.84 -7.11
N ALA A 10 47.60 -2.14 -5.98
CA ALA A 10 46.16 -2.00 -5.75
C ALA A 10 46.02 -0.98 -4.59
N PRO A 11 44.86 -0.37 -4.29
CA PRO A 11 43.52 -0.52 -4.88
C PRO A 11 42.84 0.85 -5.19
N SER A 12 41.54 0.79 -5.49
CA SER A 12 40.53 1.84 -5.26
C SER A 12 40.16 2.73 -6.46
N GLN A 13 39.17 2.27 -7.21
CA GLN A 13 38.00 3.11 -7.47
C GLN A 13 36.75 2.35 -7.06
N ALA A 14 36.29 2.64 -5.85
CA ALA A 14 34.90 2.47 -5.50
C ALA A 14 34.08 3.43 -6.37
N ILE A 15 33.20 2.89 -7.20
CA ILE A 15 32.01 3.63 -7.65
C ILE A 15 30.80 2.72 -7.41
N ALA A 16 30.19 3.00 -6.26
CA ALA A 16 28.80 2.79 -5.90
C ALA A 16 28.19 1.41 -6.19
N LYS A 17 28.17 0.58 -5.14
CA LYS A 17 26.98 -0.21 -4.82
C LYS A 17 25.80 0.74 -4.66
N ASP A 18 25.10 1.05 -5.75
CA ASP A 18 23.77 1.63 -5.68
C ASP A 18 22.85 0.92 -6.68
N ASN A 19 22.48 -0.30 -6.30
CA ASN A 19 21.16 -0.82 -6.64
C ASN A 19 20.42 -1.00 -5.31
N ARG A 20 20.30 0.09 -4.56
CA ARG A 20 19.33 0.16 -3.47
C ARG A 20 17.96 -0.02 -4.09
N ARG A 21 17.37 -1.19 -3.83
CA ARG A 21 15.92 -1.42 -3.88
C ARG A 21 15.29 -0.94 -5.19
N LYS A 22 15.53 -1.69 -6.27
CA LYS A 22 14.43 -1.91 -7.21
C LYS A 22 13.39 -2.70 -6.43
N MET A 23 12.56 -1.98 -5.67
CA MET A 23 11.31 -2.49 -5.16
C MET A 23 10.62 -3.03 -6.41
N ILE A 24 10.49 -4.35 -6.49
CA ILE A 24 9.65 -4.95 -7.51
C ILE A 24 8.26 -4.46 -7.11
N VAL A 25 7.86 -3.31 -7.66
CA VAL A 25 6.48 -2.88 -7.70
C VAL A 25 5.85 -3.84 -8.70
N ARG A 26 5.56 -5.04 -8.24
CA ARG A 26 4.55 -5.86 -8.88
C ARG A 26 3.29 -5.03 -8.72
N GLU A 27 2.62 -4.70 -9.82
CA GLU A 27 1.21 -4.30 -9.73
C GLU A 27 0.51 -5.45 -9.03
N ILE A 28 0.29 -5.29 -7.73
CA ILE A 28 -0.60 -6.16 -6.98
C ILE A 28 -1.97 -5.73 -7.53
N THR A 29 -2.66 -6.66 -8.18
CA THR A 29 -4.00 -6.48 -8.71
C THR A 29 -5.01 -6.79 -7.62
N VAL A 30 -6.23 -6.27 -7.74
CA VAL A 30 -7.24 -6.33 -6.68
C VAL A 30 -7.58 -7.78 -6.29
N ASP A 31 -7.37 -8.72 -7.21
CA ASP A 31 -7.57 -10.15 -7.02
C ASP A 31 -6.40 -10.86 -6.31
N ASP A 32 -5.25 -10.18 -6.11
CA ASP A 32 -4.11 -10.70 -5.36
C ASP A 32 -4.26 -10.52 -3.83
N LEU A 33 -5.34 -9.88 -3.37
CA LEU A 33 -5.66 -9.79 -1.95
C LEU A 33 -6.36 -11.07 -1.48
N GLU A 34 -5.73 -11.83 -0.58
CA GLU A 34 -6.39 -12.94 0.11
C GLU A 34 -7.41 -12.39 1.11
N LEU A 35 -8.70 -12.44 0.75
CA LEU A 35 -9.80 -11.95 1.57
C LEU A 35 -10.49 -13.10 2.34
N PRO A 36 -11.05 -12.84 3.55
CA PRO A 36 -11.06 -11.57 4.26
C PRO A 36 -9.66 -11.19 4.78
N LEU A 37 -9.30 -9.91 4.66
CA LEU A 37 -7.98 -9.40 5.05
C LEU A 37 -8.09 -8.54 6.30
N GLU A 38 -7.39 -8.92 7.36
CA GLU A 38 -7.17 -8.05 8.52
C GLU A 38 -5.94 -7.15 8.25
N THR A 39 -6.11 -5.84 8.36
CA THR A 39 -5.07 -4.85 8.05
C THR A 39 -5.21 -3.59 8.91
N THR A 40 -4.32 -2.62 8.72
CA THR A 40 -4.34 -1.31 9.38
C THR A 40 -4.39 -0.19 8.34
N ILE A 41 -5.20 0.83 8.58
CA ILE A 41 -5.22 2.05 7.77
C ILE A 41 -3.95 2.88 8.04
N THR A 42 -3.16 3.14 7.02
CA THR A 42 -1.90 3.91 7.10
C THR A 42 -2.05 5.37 6.68
N ALA A 43 -3.08 5.70 5.89
CA ALA A 43 -3.44 7.07 5.57
C ALA A 43 -4.96 7.19 5.36
N TYR A 44 -5.55 8.31 5.78
CA TYR A 44 -6.97 8.60 5.60
C TYR A 44 -7.19 10.07 5.25
N ASN A 45 -7.93 10.34 4.18
CA ASN A 45 -8.28 11.68 3.75
C ASN A 45 -9.78 11.74 3.42
N ARG A 46 -10.51 12.62 4.11
CA ARG A 46 -11.96 12.81 3.95
C ARG A 46 -12.28 14.26 3.58
N ASN A 47 -13.21 14.44 2.65
CA ASN A 47 -13.73 15.77 2.28
C ASN A 47 -15.00 16.14 3.06
N LYS A 48 -15.44 17.41 2.93
CA LYS A 48 -16.68 17.91 3.59
C LYS A 48 -17.97 17.24 3.10
N ARG A 49 -17.96 16.60 1.92
CA ARG A 49 -19.10 15.89 1.32
C ARG A 49 -19.24 14.45 1.83
N GLY A 50 -18.27 13.98 2.62
CA GLY A 50 -18.25 12.62 3.16
C GLY A 50 -17.59 11.59 2.25
N ASP A 51 -16.96 12.01 1.16
CA ASP A 51 -16.09 11.13 0.37
C ASP A 51 -14.74 11.02 1.06
N PHE A 52 -14.14 9.85 0.95
CA PHE A 52 -12.82 9.58 1.51
C PHE A 52 -11.98 8.73 0.56
N LYS A 53 -10.68 8.84 0.77
CA LYS A 53 -9.66 7.89 0.31
C LYS A 53 -8.87 7.41 1.52
N LEU A 54 -8.50 6.15 1.51
CA LEU A 54 -7.67 5.54 2.54
C LEU A 54 -6.61 4.65 1.91
N GLN A 55 -5.50 4.48 2.61
CA GLN A 55 -4.45 3.53 2.28
C GLN A 55 -4.31 2.52 3.42
N ILE A 56 -4.01 1.26 3.09
CA ILE A 56 -3.75 0.20 4.08
C ILE A 56 -2.27 -0.18 4.12
N ALA A 57 -1.88 -1.02 5.08
CA ALA A 57 -0.49 -1.44 5.31
C ALA A 57 0.13 -2.17 4.10
N GLU A 58 -0.67 -2.87 3.32
CA GLU A 58 -0.28 -3.60 2.11
C GLU A 58 -0.07 -2.65 0.92
N GLY A 59 -0.26 -1.34 1.10
CA GLY A 59 -0.02 -0.31 0.08
C GLY A 59 -1.24 0.01 -0.78
N TRP A 60 -2.31 -0.78 -0.67
CA TRP A 60 -3.55 -0.59 -1.41
C TRP A 60 -4.30 0.68 -1.02
N ILE A 61 -4.91 1.33 -2.02
CA ILE A 61 -5.73 2.52 -1.83
C ILE A 61 -7.18 2.19 -2.13
N PHE A 62 -8.07 2.60 -1.22
CA PHE A 62 -9.51 2.46 -1.37
C PHE A 62 -10.18 3.82 -1.31
N ALA A 63 -11.18 3.99 -2.17
CA ALA A 63 -12.08 5.12 -2.13
C ALA A 63 -13.45 4.71 -1.57
N ARG A 64 -14.22 5.70 -1.13
CA ARG A 64 -15.64 5.52 -0.83
C ARG A 64 -16.37 4.90 -2.02
N SER A 65 -17.24 3.93 -1.74
CA SER A 65 -18.27 3.44 -2.66
C SER A 65 -19.66 3.92 -2.24
N ASP A 66 -20.68 3.63 -3.05
CA ASP A 66 -22.06 3.98 -2.76
C ASP A 66 -22.54 3.25 -1.51
N GLY A 67 -22.86 4.01 -0.46
CA GLY A 67 -23.14 3.44 0.84
C GLY A 67 -23.30 4.50 1.95
N PRO A 68 -23.43 4.05 3.22
CA PRO A 68 -23.62 4.93 4.35
C PRO A 68 -22.47 5.92 4.47
N THR A 69 -22.81 7.18 4.78
CA THR A 69 -21.82 8.22 5.04
C THR A 69 -20.94 7.76 6.21
N PRO A 70 -19.60 7.78 6.05
CA PRO A 70 -18.70 7.40 7.13
C PRO A 70 -18.77 8.40 8.29
N PRO A 71 -18.43 7.97 9.51
CA PRO A 71 -18.32 8.85 10.66
C PRO A 71 -17.30 9.96 10.40
N ASN A 72 -17.50 11.11 11.07
CA ASN A 72 -16.57 12.24 10.99
C ASN A 72 -15.38 12.03 11.94
N THR A 73 -14.62 10.97 11.71
CA THR A 73 -13.49 10.55 12.53
C THR A 73 -12.32 10.21 11.62
N ASP A 74 -11.10 10.58 12.02
CA ASP A 74 -9.89 10.10 11.36
C ASP A 74 -9.71 8.62 11.69
N LEU A 75 -9.47 7.80 10.66
CA LEU A 75 -9.34 6.36 10.77
C LEU A 75 -7.88 5.90 10.66
N THR A 76 -6.92 6.82 10.53
CA THR A 76 -5.50 6.48 10.48
C THR A 76 -5.07 5.72 11.74
N GLY A 77 -4.42 4.57 11.56
CA GLY A 77 -3.99 3.67 12.63
C GLY A 77 -5.06 2.67 13.09
N ALA A 78 -6.28 2.72 12.56
CA ALA A 78 -7.32 1.76 12.91
C ALA A 78 -7.06 0.39 12.26
N SER A 79 -7.22 -0.68 13.05
CA SER A 79 -7.30 -2.04 12.53
C SER A 79 -8.67 -2.29 11.91
N VAL A 80 -8.67 -2.87 10.72
CA VAL A 80 -9.88 -3.09 9.91
C VAL A 80 -9.85 -4.47 9.26
N VAL A 81 -11.03 -4.96 8.89
CA VAL A 81 -11.19 -6.17 8.09
C VAL A 81 -11.78 -5.79 6.74
N LEU A 82 -11.11 -6.16 5.67
CA LEU A 82 -11.57 -5.99 4.29
C LEU A 82 -12.19 -7.28 3.78
N GLU A 83 -13.36 -7.14 3.16
CA GLU A 83 -14.11 -8.28 2.60
C GLU A 83 -14.70 -7.89 1.25
N LYS A 84 -14.76 -8.84 0.32
CA LYS A 84 -15.45 -8.71 -0.98
C LYS A 84 -16.60 -9.72 -1.00
N ASN A 85 -17.81 -9.24 -1.24
CA ASN A 85 -18.97 -10.13 -1.31
C ASN A 85 -19.02 -10.83 -2.69
N PHE A 86 -19.94 -11.79 -2.85
CA PHE A 86 -20.13 -12.54 -4.09
C PHE A 86 -20.55 -11.68 -5.30
N LEU A 87 -21.03 -10.45 -5.08
CA LEU A 87 -21.36 -9.48 -6.12
C LEU A 87 -20.17 -8.60 -6.50
N GLY A 88 -18.99 -8.81 -5.90
CA GLY A 88 -17.79 -8.01 -6.12
C GLY A 88 -17.73 -6.70 -5.34
N ASN A 89 -18.71 -6.42 -4.47
CA ASN A 89 -18.71 -5.22 -3.64
C ASN A 89 -17.75 -5.37 -2.46
N TRP A 90 -16.94 -4.34 -2.25
CA TRP A 90 -16.00 -4.29 -1.15
C TRP A 90 -16.60 -3.61 0.07
N ARG A 91 -16.33 -4.17 1.24
CA ARG A 91 -16.70 -3.61 2.53
C ARG A 91 -15.52 -3.64 3.50
N MET A 92 -15.48 -2.64 4.35
CA MET A 92 -14.50 -2.51 5.42
C MET A 92 -15.23 -2.48 6.75
N THR A 93 -14.84 -3.38 7.65
CA THR A 93 -15.37 -3.46 9.01
C THR A 93 -14.32 -2.95 9.98
N ILE A 94 -14.71 -2.02 10.86
CA ILE A 94 -13.86 -1.50 11.95
C ILE A 94 -14.46 -2.02 13.26
N PRO A 95 -13.67 -2.62 14.17
CA PRO A 95 -14.20 -3.27 15.38
C PRO A 95 -15.16 -2.41 16.21
N ASP A 96 -14.91 -1.10 16.29
CA ASP A 96 -15.72 -0.15 17.07
C ASP A 96 -16.88 0.48 16.28
N MET A 97 -17.05 0.12 15.00
CA MET A 97 -18.12 0.64 14.16
C MET A 97 -19.28 -0.34 14.01
N LYS A 98 -20.50 0.16 14.28
CA LYS A 98 -21.75 -0.60 14.13
C LYS A 98 -22.08 -1.02 12.70
N LYS A 99 -21.53 -0.33 11.69
CA LYS A 99 -21.83 -0.57 10.27
C LYS A 99 -20.55 -0.60 9.46
N PRO A 100 -20.41 -1.55 8.52
CA PRO A 100 -19.28 -1.56 7.61
C PRO A 100 -19.36 -0.37 6.65
N LEU A 101 -18.19 0.10 6.22
CA LEU A 101 -18.04 1.11 5.19
C LEU A 101 -17.94 0.43 3.83
N TRP A 102 -18.69 0.96 2.88
CA TRP A 102 -18.64 0.48 1.50
C TRP A 102 -17.51 1.20 0.80
N ILE A 103 -16.58 0.42 0.27
CA ILE A 103 -15.37 0.91 -0.36
C ILE A 103 -15.24 0.31 -1.75
N LYS A 104 -14.29 0.82 -2.51
CA LYS A 104 -13.86 0.24 -3.78
C LYS A 104 -12.37 0.54 -3.96
N PRO A 105 -11.60 -0.35 -4.61
CA PRO A 105 -10.24 -0.04 -4.99
C PRO A 105 -10.21 1.28 -5.79
N ASP A 106 -9.25 2.13 -5.48
CA ASP A 106 -9.01 3.35 -6.25
C ASP A 106 -8.11 3.00 -7.44
N GLU A 107 -8.70 2.81 -8.61
CA GLU A 107 -8.03 2.41 -9.86
C GLU A 107 -7.11 3.50 -10.45
N ARG A 108 -6.79 4.54 -9.68
CA ARG A 108 -5.90 5.61 -10.17
C ARG A 108 -4.46 5.21 -9.92
N GLU A 109 -3.79 4.83 -11.02
CA GLU A 109 -2.34 4.80 -11.22
C GLU A 109 -1.64 6.08 -10.73
#